data_AF-A0A966HI30-F1
#
_entry.id   AF-A0A966HI30-F1
#
_cell.length_a   1.000
_cell.length_b   1.000
_cell.length_c   1.000
_cell.angle_alpha   90.00
_cell.angle_beta   90.00
_cell.angle_gamma   90.00
#
_symmetry.space_group_name_H-M   'P 1'
#
loop_
_entity.id
_entity.type
_entity.pdbx_description
1 polymer ?
#
loop_
_entity_poly.entity_id
_entity_poly.type
_entity_poly.pdbx_seq_one_letter_code
_entity_poly.pdbx_strand_id
1 'polypeptide(L)'
;MTRKTTPRDKDNNKDAGAREELLILLHRLEQKYPTKARIAEALGLKYISIAHYYDGRSLPNFDTTIKMLRLLNLYDGEVRHG
;
A
#
# COMPACT_ATOMS: atom_id res chain seq x y z
N MET A 1 -41.40 -13.60 4.93
CA MET A 1 -40.40 -12.89 4.09
C MET A 1 -39.03 -13.09 4.72
N THR A 2 -38.25 -14.04 4.23
CA THR A 2 -36.90 -14.34 4.75
C THR A 2 -35.88 -13.40 4.11
N ARG A 3 -35.27 -12.52 4.91
CA ARG A 3 -34.17 -11.65 4.46
C ARG A 3 -32.96 -12.52 4.13
N LYS A 4 -32.61 -12.60 2.84
CA LYS A 4 -31.34 -13.17 2.37
C LYS A 4 -30.22 -12.23 2.82
N THR A 5 -29.52 -12.58 3.89
CA THR A 5 -28.28 -11.91 4.28
C THR A 5 -27.20 -12.31 3.28
N THR A 6 -26.98 -11.46 2.27
CA THR A 6 -25.89 -11.62 1.31
C THR A 6 -24.54 -11.60 2.06
N PRO A 7 -23.63 -12.56 1.87
CA PRO A 7 -22.30 -12.52 2.45
C PRO A 7 -21.44 -11.51 1.67
N ARG A 8 -21.67 -10.21 1.87
CA ARG A 8 -20.91 -9.15 1.18
C ARG A 8 -20.19 -8.20 2.13
N ASP A 9 -20.31 -8.41 3.45
CA ASP A 9 -19.83 -7.45 4.46
C ASP A 9 -18.53 -7.89 5.18
N LYS A 10 -18.07 -9.13 5.00
CA LYS A 10 -16.88 -9.64 5.71
C LYS A 10 -15.54 -9.25 5.10
N ASP A 11 -15.52 -8.76 3.86
CA ASP A 11 -14.29 -8.39 3.16
C ASP A 11 -13.91 -6.92 3.40
N ASN A 12 -14.89 -6.02 3.49
CA ASN A 12 -14.68 -4.57 3.59
C ASN A 12 -13.87 -4.12 4.82
N ASN A 13 -13.91 -4.87 5.93
CA ASN A 13 -13.23 -4.47 7.16
C ASN A 13 -11.72 -4.78 7.14
N LYS A 14 -11.27 -5.75 6.35
CA LYS A 14 -9.83 -6.05 6.18
C LYS A 14 -9.16 -5.04 5.25
N ASP A 15 -9.88 -4.61 4.21
CA ASP A 15 -9.45 -3.52 3.33
C ASP A 15 -9.28 -2.19 4.06
N ALA A 16 -10.14 -1.87 5.04
CA ALA A 16 -10.03 -0.64 5.81
C ALA A 16 -8.69 -0.53 6.56
N GLY A 17 -8.33 -1.56 7.34
CA GLY A 17 -7.07 -1.56 8.08
C GLY A 17 -5.83 -1.55 7.16
N ALA A 18 -5.87 -2.30 6.05
CA ALA A 18 -4.77 -2.30 5.08
C ALA A 18 -4.60 -0.95 4.38
N ARG A 19 -5.68 -0.21 4.14
CA ARG A 19 -5.63 1.15 3.58
C ARG A 19 -5.05 2.16 4.57
N GLU A 20 -5.41 2.06 5.85
CA GLU A 20 -4.83 2.91 6.89
C GLU A 20 -3.32 2.69 7.00
N GLU A 21 -2.86 1.43 7.04
CA GLU A 21 -1.44 1.09 7.05
C GLU A 21 -0.71 1.60 5.80
N LEU A 22 -1.32 1.47 4.63
CA LEU A 22 -0.79 2.01 3.37
C LEU A 22 -0.63 3.54 3.42
N LEU A 23 -1.61 4.28 3.93
CA LEU A 23 -1.53 5.73 4.05
C LEU A 23 -0.41 6.15 5.00
N ILE A 24 -0.19 5.42 6.10
CA ILE A 24 0.93 5.66 7.01
C ILE A 24 2.27 5.47 6.29
N LEU A 25 2.41 4.39 5.51
CA LEU A 25 3.63 4.14 4.73
C LEU A 25 3.88 5.22 3.67
N LEU A 26 2.83 5.60 2.93
CA LEU A 26 2.90 6.65 1.92
C LEU A 26 3.28 8.00 2.54
N HIS A 27 2.71 8.34 3.70
CA HIS A 27 3.03 9.57 4.40
C HIS A 27 4.49 9.60 4.87
N ARG A 28 5.03 8.46 5.35
CA ARG A 28 6.46 8.35 5.67
C ARG A 28 7.33 8.46 4.43
N LEU A 29 6.89 7.94 3.28
CA LEU A 29 7.62 8.07 2.02
C LEU A 29 7.64 9.53 1.56
N GLU A 30 6.57 10.31 1.80
CA GLU A 30 6.54 11.76 1.50
C GLU A 30 7.61 12.55 2.27
N GLN A 31 7.97 12.11 3.48
CA GLN A 31 9.05 12.73 4.26
C GLN A 31 10.44 12.54 3.60
N LYS A 32 10.62 11.48 2.80
CA LYS A 32 11.88 11.17 2.10
C LYS A 32 11.86 11.57 0.62
N TYR A 33 10.69 11.52 0.00
CA TYR A 33 10.42 11.80 -1.41
C TYR A 33 9.31 12.86 -1.49
N PRO A 34 9.64 14.13 -1.73
CA PRO A 34 8.72 15.26 -1.49
C PRO A 34 7.50 15.29 -2.41
N THR A 35 7.43 14.45 -3.44
CA THR A 35 6.31 14.42 -4.37
C THR A 35 5.86 12.99 -4.65
N LYS A 36 4.56 12.83 -4.90
CA LYS A 36 3.96 11.55 -5.34
C LYS A 36 4.63 10.99 -6.60
N ALA A 37 5.10 11.87 -7.49
CA ALA A 37 5.85 11.48 -8.69
C ALA A 37 7.20 10.83 -8.31
N ARG A 38 7.96 11.44 -7.40
CA ARG A 38 9.23 10.87 -6.90
C ARG A 38 9.01 9.54 -6.17
N ILE A 39 7.93 9.41 -5.40
CA ILE A 39 7.55 8.13 -4.76
C ILE A 39 7.24 7.07 -5.83
N ALA A 40 6.47 7.41 -6.87
CA ALA A 40 6.15 6.51 -7.96
C ALA A 40 7.41 6.05 -8.70
N GLU A 41 8.32 6.97 -9.01
CA GLU A 41 9.61 6.66 -9.64
C GLU A 41 10.48 5.75 -8.76
N ALA A 42 10.58 6.05 -7.45
CA ALA A 42 11.35 5.22 -6.52
C ALA A 42 10.80 3.79 -6.39
N LEU A 43 9.48 3.62 -6.56
CA LEU A 43 8.82 2.32 -6.54
C LEU A 43 8.78 1.63 -7.91
N GLY A 44 9.21 2.31 -8.98
CA GLY A 44 9.10 1.82 -10.36
C GLY A 44 7.65 1.68 -10.84
N LEU A 45 6.75 2.53 -10.32
CA LEU A 45 5.31 2.52 -10.61
C LEU A 45 4.92 3.68 -11.53
N LYS A 46 3.80 3.50 -12.23
CA LYS A 46 3.14 4.61 -12.92
C LYS A 46 2.53 5.56 -11.88
N TYR A 47 2.56 6.87 -12.17
CA TYR A 47 1.95 7.88 -11.30
C TYR A 47 0.48 7.57 -10.94
N ILE A 48 -0.29 7.05 -11.91
CA ILE A 48 -1.70 6.68 -11.69
C ILE A 48 -1.88 5.57 -10.63
N SER A 49 -0.94 4.62 -10.55
CA SER A 49 -0.98 3.57 -9.53
C SER A 49 -0.79 4.16 -8.14
N ILE A 50 0.17 5.08 -7.98
CA ILE A 50 0.36 5.81 -6.72
C ILE A 50 -0.88 6.65 -6.38
N ALA A 51 -1.46 7.36 -7.35
CA ALA A 51 -2.67 8.13 -7.11
C ALA A 51 -3.84 7.26 -6.60
N HIS A 52 -4.01 6.05 -7.15
CA HIS A 52 -5.02 5.09 -6.68
C HIS A 52 -4.77 4.59 -5.25
N TYR A 53 -3.51 4.51 -4.81
CA TYR A 53 -3.17 4.14 -3.43
C TYR A 53 -3.54 5.25 -2.46
N TYR A 54 -3.25 6.52 -2.80
CA TYR A 54 -3.65 7.67 -1.99
C TYR A 54 -5.18 7.86 -1.93
N ASP A 55 -5.89 7.56 -3.02
CA ASP A 55 -7.36 7.65 -3.08
C ASP A 55 -8.05 6.43 -2.45
N GLY A 56 -7.29 5.41 -2.03
CA GLY A 56 -7.83 4.16 -1.47
C GLY A 56 -8.59 3.30 -2.47
N ARG A 57 -8.43 3.54 -3.78
CA ARG A 57 -9.05 2.75 -4.86
C ARG A 57 -8.38 1.40 -5.08
N SER A 58 -7.10 1.31 -4.72
CA SER A 58 -6.29 0.09 -4.90
C SER A 58 -5.30 -0.04 -3.75
N LEU A 59 -4.95 -1.29 -3.43
CA LEU A 59 -3.85 -1.61 -2.53
C LEU A 59 -2.60 -2.03 -3.33
N PRO A 60 -1.39 -1.80 -2.82
CA PRO A 60 -0.18 -2.35 -3.39
C PRO A 60 -0.17 -3.88 -3.25
N ASN A 61 0.45 -4.55 -4.22
CA ASN A 61 0.79 -5.97 -4.06
C ASN A 61 1.96 -6.14 -3.08
N PHE A 62 2.21 -7.38 -2.66
CA PHE A 62 3.26 -7.71 -1.69
C PHE A 62 4.64 -7.19 -2.10
N ASP A 63 5.05 -7.35 -3.36
CA ASP A 63 6.34 -6.85 -3.87
C ASP A 63 6.47 -5.32 -3.72
N THR A 64 5.40 -4.60 -4.04
CA THR A 64 5.33 -3.14 -3.89
C THR A 64 5.42 -2.74 -2.42
N THR A 65 4.71 -3.44 -1.53
CA THR A 65 4.79 -3.20 -0.08
C THR A 65 6.20 -3.43 0.45
N ILE A 66 6.88 -4.52 0.03
CA ILE A 66 8.28 -4.76 0.41
C ILE A 66 9.19 -3.65 -0.11
N LYS A 67 9.01 -3.18 -1.35
CA LYS A 67 9.76 -2.03 -1.88
C LYS A 67 9.51 -0.77 -1.05
N MET A 68 8.26 -0.46 -0.69
CA MET A 68 7.91 0.67 0.18
C MET A 68 8.64 0.56 1.53
N LEU A 69 8.63 -0.60 2.17
CA LEU A 69 9.32 -0.81 3.45
C LEU A 69 10.84 -0.70 3.32
N ARG A 70 11.44 -1.20 2.24
CA ARG A 70 12.87 -1.04 1.95
C ARG A 70 13.26 0.43 1.75
N LEU A 71 12.45 1.20 1.01
CA LEU A 71 12.68 2.63 0.82
C LEU A 71 12.63 3.41 2.16
N LEU A 72 11.84 2.93 3.12
CA LEU A 72 11.73 3.48 4.46
C LEU A 72 12.78 2.94 5.45
N ASN A 73 13.67 2.03 5.01
CA ASN A 73 14.58 1.28 5.89
C ASN A 73 13.85 0.54 7.03
N LEU A 74 12.58 0.18 6.84
CA LEU A 74 11.76 -0.57 7.80
C LEU A 74 11.80 -2.08 7.54
N TYR A 75 12.46 -2.50 6.46
CA TYR A 75 12.65 -3.88 6.10
C TYR A 75 14.12 -4.13 5.80
N ASP A 76 14.86 -4.52 6.83
CA ASP A 76 16.20 -5.11 6.73
C ASP A 76 16.01 -6.61 6.44
N GLY A 77 15.51 -6.90 5.25
CA GLY A 77 15.51 -8.27 4.77
C GLY A 77 16.96 -8.63 4.43
N GLU A 78 17.75 -9.04 5.42
CA GLU A 78 18.91 -9.89 5.17
C GLU A 78 18.41 -11.11 4.40
N VAL A 79 18.43 -11.02 3.07
CA VAL A 79 18.38 -12.20 2.22
C VAL A 79 19.71 -12.89 2.45
N ARG A 80 19.78 -13.71 3.50
CA ARG A 80 20.81 -14.72 3.66
C ARG A 80 20.62 -15.70 2.50
N HIS A 81 21.21 -15.37 1.36
CA HIS A 81 21.55 -16.34 0.34
C HIS A 81 22.59 -17.27 0.98
N GLY A 82 22.11 -18.40 1.50
CA GLY A 82 22.95 -19.58 1.73
C GLY A 82 23.35 -20.22 0.42
#